data_AF-A0A6J1HFH2-F1
#
_entry.id   AF-A0A6J1HFH2-F1
#
_cell.length_a   1.000
_cell.length_b   1.000
_cell.length_c   1.000
_cell.angle_alpha   90.00
_cell.angle_beta   90.00
_cell.angle_gamma   90.00
#
_symmetry.space_group_name_H-M   'P 1'
#
loop_
_entity.id
_entity.type
_entity.pdbx_description
1 polymer ?
#
loop_
_entity_poly.entity_id
_entity_poly.type
_entity_poly.pdbx_seq_one_letter_code
_entity_poly.pdbx_strand_id
1 'polypeptide(L)'
;MPTPLPFSSFLIFFFGSSLIFTPPSSSSSSFDTFLFGGCTLQKYTPNSPYPSNLNLLLSRLVTTSATIPYNNVTVLGSSPQDTIYGLYQCRGDLPPNDCYQCVTRAVTRLGTMCTDAYGAALQLDGCFVKYDNKRFFGVEDKTVVVKKCGPSIGSDLDALTGLDPALAQLVTGGGTYRASGAGDVRSVAQCVGDLSVGGCQDCISEAIRRLKSACGPSAWGDLFLAKCYARFTRGATHAEGNGYGYGYDANGNDDSKDNNNKTNKTIAIIIGLIAGIALLILFITWLNKRYEKGHGCR
;
A
#
# COMPACT_ATOMS: atom_id res chain seq x y z
N MET A 1 -72.16 -21.74 16.73
CA MET A 1 -71.54 -20.99 17.85
C MET A 1 -70.52 -21.91 18.51
N PRO A 2 -69.34 -21.45 18.94
CA PRO A 2 -68.33 -20.60 18.33
C PRO A 2 -67.04 -21.41 17.97
N THR A 3 -66.10 -20.69 17.34
CA THR A 3 -64.68 -20.95 17.03
C THR A 3 -63.80 -21.13 18.30
N PRO A 4 -62.44 -21.17 18.27
CA PRO A 4 -61.43 -21.45 17.23
C PRO A 4 -60.27 -22.42 17.66
N LEU A 5 -59.49 -22.86 16.66
CA LEU A 5 -58.01 -23.07 16.50
C LEU A 5 -57.03 -22.79 17.68
N PRO A 6 -55.70 -23.07 17.63
CA PRO A 6 -54.83 -23.73 16.61
C PRO A 6 -53.73 -24.69 17.19
N PHE A 7 -52.77 -25.10 16.36
CA PHE A 7 -51.31 -25.32 16.57
C PHE A 7 -50.85 -26.63 15.91
N SER A 8 -50.16 -26.57 14.75
CA SER A 8 -48.73 -26.26 14.55
C SER A 8 -47.86 -27.51 14.66
N SER A 9 -47.36 -27.97 13.51
CA SER A 9 -46.05 -28.63 13.40
C SER A 9 -45.73 -28.85 11.93
N PHE A 10 -44.79 -28.08 11.39
CA PHE A 10 -43.75 -28.63 10.53
C PHE A 10 -42.53 -27.72 10.65
N LEU A 11 -41.55 -28.21 11.40
CA LEU A 11 -40.21 -27.67 11.53
C LEU A 11 -39.52 -27.74 10.17
N ILE A 12 -39.29 -26.59 9.53
CA ILE A 12 -38.33 -26.47 8.44
C ILE A 12 -37.03 -25.96 9.06
N PHE A 13 -36.06 -26.87 9.16
CA PHE A 13 -34.68 -26.55 9.51
C PHE A 13 -34.15 -25.53 8.49
N PHE A 14 -33.97 -24.27 8.92
CA PHE A 14 -33.06 -23.36 8.25
C PHE A 14 -31.64 -23.89 8.46
N PHE A 15 -31.12 -24.65 7.51
CA PHE A 15 -29.68 -24.77 7.34
C PHE A 15 -29.16 -23.38 6.94
N GLY A 16 -28.82 -22.58 7.95
CA GLY A 16 -27.99 -21.41 7.78
C GLY A 16 -26.65 -21.85 7.22
N SER A 17 -26.54 -21.83 5.89
CA SER A 17 -25.23 -21.79 5.25
C SER A 17 -24.64 -20.44 5.62
N SER A 18 -23.85 -20.42 6.69
CA SER A 18 -22.87 -19.38 6.93
C SER A 18 -21.97 -19.34 5.71
N LEU A 19 -22.32 -18.50 4.73
CA LEU A 19 -21.35 -17.96 3.80
C LEU A 19 -20.38 -17.19 4.68
N ILE A 20 -19.35 -17.89 5.15
CA ILE A 20 -18.13 -17.28 5.66
C ILE A 20 -17.68 -16.41 4.49
N PHE A 21 -17.97 -15.12 4.59
CA PHE A 21 -17.46 -14.10 3.72
C PHE A 21 -15.97 -14.05 4.03
N THR A 22 -15.19 -14.96 3.44
CA THR A 22 -13.75 -14.78 3.38
C THR A 22 -13.57 -13.48 2.60
N PRO A 23 -13.06 -12.40 3.24
CA PRO A 23 -12.79 -11.19 2.51
C PRO A 23 -11.88 -11.57 1.34
N PRO A 24 -12.10 -10.99 0.14
CA PRO A 24 -11.19 -11.21 -0.96
C PRO A 24 -9.79 -10.89 -0.44
N SER A 25 -8.89 -11.87 -0.54
CA SER A 25 -7.47 -11.69 -0.32
C SER A 25 -7.08 -10.42 -1.05
N SER A 26 -6.72 -9.38 -0.28
CA SER A 26 -6.27 -8.10 -0.81
C SER A 26 -5.16 -8.41 -1.79
N SER A 27 -5.35 -8.00 -3.05
CA SER A 27 -4.24 -7.83 -3.97
C SER A 27 -3.14 -7.10 -3.20
N SER A 28 -1.95 -7.69 -3.15
CA SER A 28 -0.81 -7.09 -2.46
C SER A 28 -0.55 -5.72 -3.06
N SER A 29 -1.07 -4.68 -2.41
CA SER A 29 -0.75 -3.30 -2.70
C SER A 29 0.75 -3.16 -2.45
N SER A 30 1.51 -2.78 -3.47
CA SER A 30 2.98 -2.80 -3.55
C SER A 30 3.74 -2.16 -2.38
N PHE A 31 3.06 -1.50 -1.43
CA PHE A 31 3.63 -0.63 -0.40
C PHE A 31 4.33 -1.34 0.77
N ASP A 32 4.16 -2.64 0.97
CA ASP A 32 4.71 -3.35 2.15
C ASP A 32 5.96 -4.19 1.88
N THR A 33 6.45 -4.16 0.64
CA THR A 33 7.69 -4.83 0.26
C THR A 33 8.86 -4.23 1.05
N PHE A 34 9.64 -5.08 1.73
CA PHE A 34 10.81 -4.64 2.48
C PHE A 34 11.98 -4.28 1.56
N LEU A 35 12.52 -3.08 1.74
CA LEU A 35 13.66 -2.59 0.97
C LEU A 35 14.96 -2.66 1.76
N PHE A 36 14.97 -2.06 2.96
CA PHE A 36 16.09 -2.14 3.89
C PHE A 36 15.66 -1.81 5.32
N GLY A 37 16.51 -2.16 6.28
CA GLY A 37 16.37 -1.74 7.66
C GLY A 37 17.64 -2.00 8.44
N GLY A 38 17.76 -1.36 9.59
CA GLY A 38 18.94 -1.47 10.45
C GLY A 38 18.68 -0.95 11.85
N CYS A 39 19.49 -1.42 12.79
CA CYS A 39 19.41 -1.09 14.20
C CYS A 39 20.74 -0.47 14.65
N THR A 40 20.71 0.38 15.66
CA THR A 40 21.94 0.80 16.35
C THR A 40 22.55 -0.37 17.13
N LEU A 41 23.88 -0.35 17.27
CA LEU A 41 24.60 -1.34 18.08
C LEU A 41 24.34 -1.15 19.57
N GLN A 42 24.08 0.09 20.00
CA GLN A 42 23.84 0.40 21.40
C GLN A 42 22.44 -0.06 21.82
N LYS A 43 22.39 -0.81 22.92
CA LYS A 43 21.15 -1.33 23.48
C LYS A 43 20.74 -0.55 24.73
N TYR A 44 19.44 -0.31 24.87
CA TYR A 44 18.88 0.22 26.12
C TYR A 44 18.70 -0.90 27.14
N THR A 45 18.63 -0.54 28.41
CA THR A 45 18.34 -1.51 29.48
C THR A 45 16.82 -1.71 29.59
N PRO A 46 16.30 -2.96 29.67
CA PRO A 46 14.86 -3.22 29.72
C PRO A 46 14.12 -2.56 30.90
N ASN A 47 14.84 -2.28 32.01
CA ASN A 47 14.28 -1.65 33.21
C ASN A 47 14.40 -0.11 33.21
N SER A 48 14.89 0.49 32.12
CA SER A 48 14.91 1.95 31.97
C SER A 48 13.52 2.50 31.56
N PRO A 49 13.31 3.82 31.60
CA PRO A 49 12.11 4.45 31.03
C PRO A 49 12.02 4.33 29.50
N TYR A 50 13.12 4.01 28.81
CA TYR A 50 13.22 4.00 27.35
C TYR A 50 12.18 3.11 26.63
N PRO A 51 11.94 1.85 27.01
CA PRO A 51 10.99 0.98 26.30
C PRO A 51 9.55 1.54 26.34
N SER A 52 9.14 2.08 27.48
CA SER A 52 7.83 2.71 27.64
C SER A 52 7.69 3.97 26.78
N ASN A 53 8.72 4.82 26.75
CA ASN A 53 8.79 5.99 25.89
C ASN A 53 8.77 5.61 24.40
N LEU A 54 9.44 4.52 24.04
CA LEU A 54 9.49 4.01 22.67
C LEU A 54 8.10 3.52 22.23
N ASN A 55 7.41 2.75 23.07
CA ASN A 55 6.04 2.32 22.79
C ASN A 55 5.08 3.50 22.60
N LEU A 56 5.21 4.53 23.43
CA LEU A 56 4.43 5.76 23.28
C LEU A 56 4.75 6.48 21.96
N LEU A 57 6.03 6.60 21.61
CA LEU A 57 6.46 7.20 20.34
C LEU A 57 5.87 6.44 19.15
N LEU A 58 6.08 5.12 19.09
CA LEU A 58 5.66 4.27 17.97
C LEU A 58 4.13 4.29 17.82
N SER A 59 3.38 4.25 18.94
CA SER A 59 1.92 4.39 18.91
C SER A 59 1.50 5.73 18.32
N ARG A 60 2.15 6.85 18.69
CA ARG A 60 1.84 8.17 18.12
C ARG A 60 2.14 8.23 16.62
N LEU A 61 3.26 7.68 16.17
CA LEU A 61 3.60 7.62 14.75
C LEU A 61 2.52 6.85 13.96
N VAL A 62 2.12 5.67 14.45
CA VAL A 62 1.05 4.86 13.84
C VAL A 62 -0.27 5.62 13.83
N THR A 63 -0.73 6.16 14.95
CA THR A 63 -2.02 6.88 15.02
C THR A 63 -2.05 8.09 14.09
N THR A 64 -0.97 8.88 14.01
CA THR A 64 -0.94 10.07 13.15
C THR A 64 -0.84 9.71 11.66
N SER A 65 -0.28 8.56 11.30
CA SER A 65 -0.18 8.12 9.89
C SER A 65 -1.52 7.85 9.20
N ALA A 66 -2.61 7.73 9.98
CA ALA A 66 -3.96 7.63 9.44
C ALA A 66 -4.49 8.94 8.85
N THR A 67 -3.85 10.09 9.08
CA THR A 67 -4.34 11.40 8.63
C THR A 67 -3.34 12.19 7.81
N ILE A 68 -2.05 12.12 8.13
CA ILE A 68 -1.00 12.87 7.41
C ILE A 68 0.12 11.93 6.94
N PRO A 69 0.75 12.18 5.78
CA PRO A 69 1.75 11.28 5.21
C PRO A 69 3.14 11.42 5.85
N TYR A 70 3.34 12.40 6.71
CA TYR A 70 4.60 12.65 7.41
C TYR A 70 4.31 13.28 8.77
N ASN A 71 5.02 12.80 9.79
CA ASN A 71 5.10 13.49 11.07
C ASN A 71 6.41 13.13 11.78
N ASN A 72 6.86 14.02 12.65
CA ASN A 72 7.90 13.73 13.63
C ASN A 72 7.37 13.91 15.05
N VAL A 73 7.86 13.11 15.97
CA VAL A 73 7.46 13.09 17.37
C VAL A 73 8.71 13.05 18.22
N THR A 74 8.70 13.84 19.30
CA THR A 74 9.69 13.74 20.37
C THR A 74 8.98 13.29 21.63
N VAL A 75 9.52 12.27 22.29
CA VAL A 75 9.12 11.88 23.64
C VAL A 75 10.28 12.25 24.57
N LEU A 76 10.03 13.20 25.46
CA LEU A 76 11.02 13.65 26.43
C LEU A 76 11.20 12.58 27.52
N GLY A 77 12.45 12.22 27.77
CA GLY A 77 12.83 11.31 28.86
C GLY A 77 13.32 12.05 30.10
N SER A 78 13.45 11.32 31.20
CA SER A 78 14.04 11.84 32.44
C SER A 78 15.53 12.17 32.33
N SER A 79 16.20 11.57 31.34
CA SER A 79 17.58 11.88 30.96
C SER A 79 17.70 12.05 29.44
N PRO A 80 18.80 12.63 28.94
CA PRO A 80 19.05 12.71 27.49
C PRO A 80 19.04 11.34 26.79
N GLN A 81 19.43 10.26 27.48
CA GLN A 81 19.44 8.90 26.91
C GLN A 81 18.03 8.30 26.81
N ASP A 82 17.08 8.80 27.61
CA ASP A 82 15.68 8.37 27.63
C ASP A 82 14.78 9.17 26.68
N THR A 83 15.33 10.23 26.06
CA THR A 83 14.64 11.05 25.08
C THR A 83 14.68 10.36 23.72
N ILE A 84 13.54 10.30 23.04
CA ILE A 84 13.40 9.58 21.77
C ILE A 84 12.86 10.52 20.71
N TYR A 85 13.55 10.55 19.58
CA TYR A 85 13.16 11.25 18.37
C TYR A 85 12.69 10.22 17.35
N GLY A 86 11.51 10.40 16.80
CA GLY A 86 10.95 9.49 15.80
C GLY A 86 10.27 10.24 14.68
N LEU A 87 10.27 9.67 13.48
CA LEU A 87 9.45 10.11 12.38
C LEU A 87 8.96 8.94 11.54
N TYR A 88 7.92 9.19 10.76
CA TYR A 88 7.58 8.37 9.62
C TYR A 88 7.40 9.25 8.39
N GLN A 89 7.58 8.66 7.22
CA GLN A 89 7.32 9.27 5.92
C GLN A 89 6.69 8.22 5.01
N CYS A 90 5.40 8.34 4.72
CA CYS A 90 4.74 7.58 3.69
C CYS A 90 5.08 8.11 2.30
N ARG A 91 4.98 7.25 1.29
CA ARG A 91 5.11 7.65 -0.11
C ARG A 91 3.99 8.63 -0.46
N GLY A 92 4.33 9.70 -1.17
CA GLY A 92 3.43 10.85 -1.34
C GLY A 92 2.16 10.58 -2.15
N ASP A 93 2.08 9.45 -2.86
CA ASP A 93 0.91 9.01 -3.63
C ASP A 93 0.00 8.03 -2.88
N LEU A 94 0.32 7.66 -1.64
CA LEU A 94 -0.49 6.70 -0.88
C LEU A 94 -1.72 7.35 -0.24
N PRO A 95 -2.90 6.71 -0.32
CA PRO A 95 -4.05 7.13 0.45
C PRO A 95 -3.80 6.91 1.97
N PRO A 96 -4.51 7.63 2.85
CA PRO A 96 -4.25 7.60 4.29
C PRO A 96 -4.33 6.19 4.92
N ASN A 97 -5.25 5.35 4.47
CA ASN A 97 -5.36 3.96 4.95
C ASN A 97 -4.10 3.13 4.61
N ASP A 98 -3.55 3.29 3.41
CA ASP A 98 -2.38 2.53 2.98
C ASP A 98 -1.12 3.03 3.68
N CYS A 99 -1.02 4.35 3.91
CA CYS A 99 0.01 4.94 4.76
C CYS A 99 -0.05 4.35 6.19
N TYR A 100 -1.24 4.33 6.80
CA TYR A 100 -1.45 3.73 8.12
C TYR A 100 -1.04 2.26 8.18
N GLN A 101 -1.45 1.46 7.20
CA GLN A 101 -1.10 0.04 7.13
C GLN A 101 0.41 -0.16 6.93
N CYS A 102 1.05 0.64 6.08
CA CYS A 102 2.49 0.58 5.87
C CYS A 102 3.25 0.90 7.15
N VAL A 103 2.93 2.01 7.82
CA VAL A 103 3.61 2.43 9.06
C VAL A 103 3.40 1.41 10.17
N THR A 104 2.19 0.84 10.28
CA THR A 104 1.91 -0.25 11.22
C THR A 104 2.82 -1.46 10.97
N ARG A 105 2.91 -1.93 9.72
CA ARG A 105 3.78 -3.06 9.34
C ARG A 105 5.26 -2.75 9.60
N ALA A 106 5.70 -1.54 9.28
CA ALA A 106 7.06 -1.10 9.51
C ALA A 106 7.42 -1.12 11.01
N VAL A 107 6.54 -0.58 11.86
CA VAL A 107 6.71 -0.57 13.32
C VAL A 107 6.71 -1.99 13.90
N THR A 108 5.79 -2.86 13.48
CA THR A 108 5.77 -4.27 13.92
C THR A 108 7.08 -4.97 13.56
N ARG A 109 7.58 -4.76 12.33
CA ARG A 109 8.83 -5.38 11.88
C ARG A 109 10.06 -4.82 12.56
N LEU A 110 10.07 -3.53 12.91
CA LEU A 110 11.12 -2.93 13.74
C LEU A 110 11.17 -3.57 15.13
N GLY A 111 10.02 -3.85 15.75
CA GLY A 111 9.95 -4.49 17.06
C GLY A 111 10.57 -5.90 17.09
N THR A 112 10.43 -6.67 16.00
CA THR A 112 11.03 -8.02 15.90
C THR A 112 12.48 -7.99 15.43
N MET A 113 12.86 -7.05 14.58
CA MET A 113 14.20 -6.96 13.99
C MET A 113 15.22 -6.26 14.91
N CYS A 114 14.77 -5.26 15.68
CA CYS A 114 15.63 -4.38 16.47
C CYS A 114 15.34 -4.46 17.96
N THR A 115 15.45 -5.67 18.53
CA THR A 115 15.27 -5.90 19.96
C THR A 115 16.23 -5.04 20.78
N ASP A 116 15.68 -4.28 21.73
CA ASP A 116 16.41 -3.44 22.69
C ASP A 116 17.31 -2.35 22.10
N ALA A 117 17.18 -1.99 20.82
CA ALA A 117 18.04 -0.99 20.20
C ALA A 117 17.61 0.45 20.54
N TYR A 118 18.56 1.33 20.83
CA TYR A 118 18.29 2.77 21.00
C TYR A 118 17.85 3.48 19.72
N GLY A 119 18.03 2.86 18.57
CA GLY A 119 17.64 3.44 17.31
C GLY A 119 17.43 2.36 16.27
N ALA A 120 16.48 2.61 15.39
CA ALA A 120 16.25 1.77 14.24
C ALA A 120 15.64 2.57 13.09
N ALA A 121 15.87 2.08 11.88
CA ALA A 121 15.28 2.61 10.67
C ALA A 121 14.81 1.45 9.79
N LEU A 122 13.68 1.61 9.12
CA LEU A 122 13.14 0.64 8.19
C LEU A 122 12.41 1.33 7.05
N GLN A 123 12.70 0.88 5.84
CA GLN A 123 12.05 1.30 4.60
C GLN A 123 11.27 0.11 4.02
N LEU A 124 9.96 0.27 3.95
CA LEU A 124 9.10 -0.47 3.04
C LEU A 124 8.89 0.35 1.76
N ASP A 125 8.40 -0.27 0.71
CA ASP A 125 8.13 0.38 -0.59
C ASP A 125 7.22 1.62 -0.48
N GLY A 126 6.33 1.64 0.52
CA GLY A 126 5.40 2.73 0.77
C GLY A 126 5.70 3.62 1.96
N CYS A 127 6.67 3.29 2.82
CA CYS A 127 6.93 4.13 3.99
C CYS A 127 8.31 3.90 4.61
N PHE A 128 8.82 4.97 5.22
CA PHE A 128 10.02 4.98 6.04
C PHE A 128 9.63 5.25 7.48
N VAL A 129 10.20 4.49 8.43
CA VAL A 129 10.08 4.75 9.88
C VAL A 129 11.46 4.77 10.48
N LYS A 130 11.76 5.79 11.28
CA LYS A 130 13.03 5.89 12.01
C LYS A 130 12.82 6.44 13.41
N TYR A 131 13.51 5.85 14.38
CA TYR A 131 13.66 6.40 15.72
C TYR A 131 15.12 6.32 16.18
N ASP A 132 15.51 7.21 17.09
CA ASP A 132 16.84 7.24 17.70
C ASP A 132 16.78 8.02 19.03
N ASN A 133 17.73 7.76 19.93
CA ASN A 133 17.95 8.58 21.12
C ASN A 133 18.85 9.81 20.85
N LYS A 134 19.42 9.90 19.64
CA LYS A 134 20.11 11.09 19.13
C LYS A 134 19.21 11.86 18.16
N ARG A 135 19.14 13.18 18.32
CA ARG A 135 18.33 14.02 17.43
C ARG A 135 18.89 14.01 16.01
N PHE A 136 18.05 13.65 15.03
CA PHE A 136 18.41 13.58 13.60
C PHE A 136 17.52 14.45 12.69
N PHE A 137 16.65 15.27 13.27
CA PHE A 137 15.73 16.15 12.53
C PHE A 137 16.46 17.32 11.88
N GLY A 138 16.17 17.56 10.60
CA GLY A 138 16.74 18.65 9.81
C GLY A 138 18.21 18.46 9.46
N VAL A 139 18.79 17.29 9.76
CA VAL A 139 20.18 16.97 9.44
C VAL A 139 20.23 16.35 8.05
N GLU A 140 20.95 16.98 7.13
CA GLU A 140 21.21 16.40 5.82
C GLU A 140 22.08 15.15 5.93
N ASP A 141 21.70 14.09 5.23
CA ASP A 141 22.47 12.85 5.16
C ASP A 141 22.29 12.21 3.78
N LYS A 142 23.38 12.23 2.99
CA LYS A 142 23.47 11.73 1.62
C LYS A 142 24.27 10.42 1.53
N THR A 143 24.41 9.70 2.65
CA THR A 143 25.00 8.36 2.67
C THR A 143 24.12 7.40 1.88
N VAL A 144 24.73 6.53 1.06
CA VAL A 144 23.99 5.54 0.27
C VAL A 144 23.63 4.37 1.17
N VAL A 145 22.33 4.08 1.26
CA VAL A 145 21.81 2.95 2.02
C VAL A 145 21.52 1.77 1.11
N VAL A 146 20.88 2.02 -0.03
CA VAL A 146 20.61 0.99 -1.05
C VAL A 146 20.91 1.55 -2.43
N LYS A 147 21.52 0.71 -3.25
CA LYS A 147 21.69 0.92 -4.69
C LYS A 147 21.42 -0.41 -5.39
N LYS A 148 20.34 -0.50 -6.18
CA LYS A 148 19.98 -1.69 -6.95
C LYS A 148 19.66 -1.27 -8.37
N CYS A 149 20.18 -2.01 -9.34
CA CYS A 149 19.89 -1.78 -10.75
C CYS A 149 19.31 -3.07 -11.34
N GLY A 150 18.37 -2.91 -12.27
CA GLY A 150 17.82 -4.00 -13.06
C GLY A 150 18.78 -4.50 -14.15
N PRO A 151 18.33 -5.48 -14.95
CA PRO A 151 19.10 -5.96 -16.09
C PRO A 151 19.38 -4.83 -17.08
N SER A 152 20.53 -4.89 -17.76
CA SER A 152 20.86 -3.93 -18.81
C SER A 152 19.95 -4.12 -20.03
N ILE A 153 19.47 -3.03 -20.60
CA ILE A 153 18.57 -3.04 -21.77
C ILE A 153 19.36 -2.94 -23.09
N GLY A 154 20.70 -2.94 -23.03
CA GLY A 154 21.56 -2.71 -24.18
C GLY A 154 21.47 -1.28 -24.70
N SER A 155 21.97 -1.05 -25.92
CA SER A 155 21.94 0.23 -26.63
C SER A 155 20.63 0.43 -27.40
N ASP A 156 19.49 0.10 -26.79
CA ASP A 156 18.19 0.51 -27.30
C ASP A 156 18.06 2.03 -27.08
N LEU A 157 18.40 2.78 -28.13
CA LEU A 157 18.56 4.23 -28.10
C LEU A 157 17.23 4.91 -27.70
N ASP A 158 16.10 4.30 -28.05
CA ASP A 158 14.77 4.83 -27.75
C ASP A 158 14.44 4.69 -26.25
N ALA A 159 14.78 3.55 -25.63
CA ALA A 159 14.62 3.34 -24.19
C ALA A 159 15.58 4.22 -23.35
N LEU A 160 16.76 4.56 -23.88
CA LEU A 160 17.69 5.47 -23.22
C LEU A 160 17.25 6.94 -23.30
N THR A 161 16.52 7.32 -24.36
CA THR A 161 16.13 8.71 -24.63
C THR A 161 15.16 9.27 -23.58
N GLY A 162 14.28 8.46 -23.00
CA GLY A 162 13.31 8.91 -22.01
C GLY A 162 13.87 9.14 -20.60
N LEU A 163 15.03 8.58 -20.24
CA LEU A 163 15.50 8.61 -18.85
C LEU A 163 15.92 10.00 -18.40
N ASP A 164 16.72 10.68 -19.22
CA ASP A 164 17.24 12.01 -18.91
C ASP A 164 16.13 13.06 -18.70
N PRO A 165 15.15 13.21 -19.60
CA PRO A 165 14.04 14.13 -19.37
C PRO A 165 13.18 13.76 -18.16
N ALA A 166 12.92 12.46 -17.92
CA ALA A 166 12.16 12.02 -16.76
C ALA A 166 12.87 12.39 -15.44
N LEU A 167 14.17 12.12 -15.33
CA LEU A 167 14.95 12.46 -14.14
C LEU A 167 15.13 13.98 -13.97
N ALA A 168 15.27 14.74 -15.06
CA ALA A 168 15.41 16.19 -14.99
C ALA A 168 14.18 16.88 -14.39
N GLN A 169 12.98 16.42 -14.72
CA GLN A 169 11.73 16.96 -14.16
C GLN A 169 11.60 16.72 -12.65
N LEU A 170 12.17 15.62 -12.13
CA LEU A 170 12.22 15.39 -10.68
C LEU A 170 13.09 16.42 -9.96
N VAL A 171 14.13 16.96 -10.61
CA VAL A 171 14.96 18.01 -10.03
C VAL A 171 14.19 19.32 -9.96
N THR A 172 13.42 19.68 -10.99
CA THR A 172 12.68 20.95 -11.03
C THR A 172 11.36 20.92 -10.28
N GLY A 173 10.86 19.74 -9.90
CA GLY A 173 9.61 19.58 -9.17
C GLY A 173 9.63 20.21 -7.77
N GLY A 174 8.50 20.75 -7.33
CA GLY A 174 8.30 21.22 -5.96
C GLY A 174 7.87 20.09 -5.00
N GLY A 175 7.92 20.37 -3.71
CA GLY A 175 7.46 19.43 -2.67
C GLY A 175 8.43 18.28 -2.37
N THR A 176 8.01 17.42 -1.45
CA THR A 176 8.83 16.33 -0.92
C THR A 176 8.75 15.05 -1.75
N TYR A 177 7.60 14.75 -2.36
CA TYR A 177 7.39 13.63 -3.30
C TYR A 177 7.20 14.17 -4.72
N ARG A 178 7.90 13.56 -5.67
CA ARG A 178 7.95 14.00 -7.07
C ARG A 178 7.83 12.77 -7.96
N ALA A 179 6.98 12.86 -8.97
CA ALA A 179 6.83 11.83 -9.99
C ALA A 179 6.95 12.47 -11.38
N SER A 180 7.58 11.77 -12.30
CA SER A 180 7.75 12.21 -13.69
C SER A 180 7.79 11.01 -14.62
N GLY A 181 7.45 11.22 -15.90
CA GLY A 181 7.69 10.26 -16.95
C GLY A 181 7.99 10.92 -18.28
N ALA A 182 8.70 10.19 -19.14
CA ALA A 182 8.98 10.57 -20.51
C ALA A 182 9.10 9.29 -21.36
N GLY A 183 8.25 9.17 -22.37
CA GLY A 183 8.11 7.92 -23.13
C GLY A 183 7.63 6.77 -22.23
N ASP A 184 8.37 5.67 -22.27
CA ASP A 184 8.17 4.46 -21.46
C ASP A 184 8.78 4.56 -20.05
N VAL A 185 9.54 5.62 -19.77
CA VAL A 185 10.20 5.80 -18.47
C VAL A 185 9.25 6.42 -17.47
N ARG A 186 9.17 5.81 -16.28
CA ARG A 186 8.52 6.36 -15.09
C ARG A 186 9.56 6.53 -13.99
N SER A 187 9.51 7.64 -13.29
CA SER A 187 10.49 7.96 -12.25
C SER A 187 9.82 8.66 -11.08
N VAL A 188 10.35 8.39 -9.88
CA VAL A 188 9.90 9.01 -8.64
C VAL A 188 11.10 9.39 -7.79
N ALA A 189 10.96 10.48 -7.04
CA ALA A 189 11.91 10.85 -6.00
C ALA A 189 11.15 11.32 -4.76
N GLN A 190 11.73 11.09 -3.60
CA GLN A 190 11.18 11.58 -2.36
C GLN A 190 12.26 11.95 -1.35
N CYS A 191 12.10 13.06 -0.67
CA CYS A 191 12.88 13.40 0.52
C CYS A 191 12.05 13.18 1.79
N VAL A 192 12.71 12.92 2.91
CA VAL A 192 12.05 12.87 4.22
C VAL A 192 11.64 14.29 4.61
N GLY A 193 10.39 14.45 5.08
CA GLY A 193 9.78 15.76 5.36
C GLY A 193 10.42 16.58 6.48
N ASP A 194 11.50 16.09 7.12
CA ASP A 194 12.25 16.84 8.12
C ASP A 194 13.33 17.73 7.52
N LEU A 195 13.64 17.58 6.23
CA LEU A 195 14.58 18.44 5.50
C LEU A 195 13.96 19.80 5.14
N SER A 196 14.82 20.81 5.05
CA SER A 196 14.47 22.10 4.46
C SER A 196 14.19 21.96 2.95
N VAL A 197 13.57 22.97 2.34
CA VAL A 197 13.33 22.98 0.88
C VAL A 197 14.64 22.83 0.10
N GLY A 198 15.69 23.55 0.52
CA GLY A 198 17.03 23.44 -0.07
C GLY A 198 17.67 22.07 0.17
N GLY A 199 17.63 21.56 1.40
CA GLY A 199 18.20 20.24 1.72
C GLY A 199 17.50 19.09 0.98
N CYS A 200 16.18 19.18 0.79
CA CYS A 200 15.42 18.23 -0.03
C CYS A 200 15.86 18.27 -1.49
N GLN A 201 16.00 19.48 -2.06
CA GLN A 201 16.45 19.69 -3.43
C GLN A 201 17.85 19.12 -3.66
N ASP A 202 18.78 19.41 -2.75
CA ASP A 202 20.16 18.94 -2.82
C ASP A 202 20.26 17.43 -2.66
N CYS A 203 19.46 16.83 -1.77
CA CYS A 203 19.41 15.39 -1.59
C CYS A 203 18.88 14.67 -2.85
N ILE A 204 17.74 15.11 -3.38
CA ILE A 204 17.14 14.52 -4.59
C ILE A 204 18.09 14.66 -5.79
N SER A 205 18.73 15.82 -5.96
CA SER A 205 19.70 16.05 -7.03
C SER A 205 20.88 15.08 -6.94
N GLU A 206 21.42 14.87 -5.75
CA GLU A 206 22.50 13.92 -5.52
C GLU A 206 22.06 12.47 -5.73
N ALA A 207 20.85 12.12 -5.31
CA ALA A 207 20.29 10.79 -5.54
C ALA A 207 20.14 10.52 -7.03
N ILE A 208 19.57 11.45 -7.80
CA ILE A 208 19.41 11.33 -9.26
C ILE A 208 20.77 11.20 -9.95
N ARG A 209 21.76 12.02 -9.56
CA ARG A 209 23.12 11.96 -10.12
C ARG A 209 23.76 10.59 -9.94
N ARG A 210 23.70 10.04 -8.73
CA ARG A 210 24.25 8.71 -8.40
C ARG A 210 23.44 7.59 -9.06
N LEU A 211 22.12 7.72 -9.14
CA LEU A 211 21.23 6.76 -9.79
C LEU A 211 21.53 6.65 -11.28
N LYS A 212 21.58 7.78 -11.99
CA LYS A 212 21.91 7.84 -13.41
C LYS A 212 23.29 7.25 -13.69
N SER A 213 24.30 7.63 -12.89
CA SER A 213 25.66 7.12 -13.05
C SER A 213 25.78 5.61 -12.84
N ALA A 214 24.97 5.02 -11.95
CA ALA A 214 25.08 3.62 -11.60
C ALA A 214 24.14 2.71 -12.40
N CYS A 215 22.92 3.16 -12.67
CA CYS A 215 21.85 2.35 -13.24
C CYS A 215 21.34 2.87 -14.60
N GLY A 216 21.97 3.90 -15.19
CA GLY A 216 21.56 4.48 -16.48
C GLY A 216 21.16 3.47 -17.56
N PRO A 217 21.96 2.41 -17.83
CA PRO A 217 21.64 1.42 -18.87
C PRO A 217 20.68 0.30 -18.42
N SER A 218 20.16 0.33 -17.19
CA SER A 218 19.34 -0.75 -16.61
C SER A 218 17.84 -0.53 -16.79
N ALA A 219 17.04 -1.61 -16.90
CA ALA A 219 15.57 -1.56 -17.00
C ALA A 219 14.90 -0.77 -15.88
N TRP A 220 15.46 -0.83 -14.67
CA TRP A 220 15.03 -0.06 -13.53
C TRP A 220 16.23 0.26 -12.65
N GLY A 221 16.07 1.22 -11.76
CA GLY A 221 17.10 1.58 -10.80
C GLY A 221 16.51 2.18 -9.55
N ASP A 222 17.02 1.74 -8.41
CA ASP A 222 16.66 2.18 -7.07
C ASP A 222 17.90 2.72 -6.38
N LEU A 223 17.85 3.98 -5.96
CA LEU A 223 18.88 4.58 -5.12
C LEU A 223 18.25 5.25 -3.90
N PHE A 224 18.55 4.72 -2.73
CA PHE A 224 18.15 5.26 -1.44
C PHE A 224 19.36 5.85 -0.73
N LEU A 225 19.27 7.14 -0.44
CA LEU A 225 20.11 7.83 0.52
C LEU A 225 19.42 7.83 1.89
N ALA A 226 20.15 8.19 2.95
CA ALA A 226 19.59 8.20 4.30
C ALA A 226 18.40 9.17 4.50
N LYS A 227 18.28 10.22 3.69
CA LYS A 227 17.21 11.24 3.79
C LYS A 227 16.39 11.45 2.52
N CYS A 228 16.67 10.74 1.44
CA CYS A 228 15.88 10.80 0.21
C CYS A 228 16.15 9.59 -0.68
N TYR A 229 15.33 9.40 -1.71
CA TYR A 229 15.58 8.41 -2.75
C TYR A 229 15.21 8.94 -4.13
N ALA A 230 15.73 8.28 -5.15
CA ALA A 230 15.30 8.39 -6.53
C ALA A 230 15.18 6.99 -7.12
N ARG A 231 14.15 6.77 -7.94
CA ARG A 231 13.86 5.50 -8.58
C ARG A 231 13.38 5.73 -10.00
N PHE A 232 13.67 4.81 -10.91
CA PHE A 232 13.05 4.78 -12.23
C PHE A 232 12.76 3.35 -12.66
N THR A 233 11.81 3.21 -13.58
CA THR A 233 11.51 1.99 -14.32
C THR A 233 11.25 2.34 -15.77
N ARG A 234 11.61 1.43 -16.69
CA ARG A 234 11.31 1.52 -18.11
C ARG A 234 10.27 0.45 -18.46
N GLY A 235 9.24 0.84 -19.21
CA GLY A 235 8.20 -0.07 -19.65
C GLY A 235 8.76 -1.14 -20.57
N ALA A 236 8.84 -2.39 -20.10
CA ALA A 236 9.29 -3.49 -20.96
C ALA A 236 8.28 -3.74 -22.09
N THR A 237 8.72 -3.60 -23.33
CA THR A 237 8.27 -4.47 -24.42
C THR A 237 8.75 -5.90 -24.10
N HIS A 238 7.81 -6.82 -23.90
CA HIS A 238 7.99 -8.28 -23.84
C HIS A 238 9.18 -8.82 -23.00
N ALA A 239 8.98 -8.96 -21.69
CA ALA A 239 9.71 -9.95 -20.89
C ALA A 239 8.72 -10.98 -20.33
N GLU A 240 8.60 -12.11 -21.02
CA GLU A 240 7.97 -13.31 -20.50
C GLU A 240 8.67 -13.74 -19.19
N GLY A 241 7.86 -14.02 -18.15
CA GLY A 241 8.28 -14.90 -17.07
C GLY A 241 9.17 -14.30 -15.97
N ASN A 242 8.67 -13.32 -15.22
CA ASN A 242 8.64 -13.37 -13.75
C ASN A 242 7.92 -12.13 -13.20
N GLY A 243 6.84 -12.37 -12.47
CA GLY A 243 5.90 -11.35 -12.04
C GLY A 243 6.54 -10.25 -11.19
N TYR A 244 6.67 -9.06 -11.78
CA TYR A 244 6.74 -7.79 -11.07
C TYR A 244 5.93 -6.76 -11.88
N GLY A 245 4.61 -6.87 -11.78
CA GLY A 245 3.67 -5.93 -12.41
C GLY A 245 3.52 -4.68 -11.56
N TYR A 246 4.08 -3.56 -12.02
CA TYR A 246 3.70 -2.23 -11.56
C TYR A 246 2.48 -1.79 -12.38
N GLY A 247 1.28 -1.92 -11.81
CA GLY A 247 0.06 -1.35 -12.37
C GLY A 247 -0.09 0.11 -11.97
N TYR A 248 0.00 1.02 -12.94
CA TYR A 248 -0.49 2.38 -12.82
C TYR A 248 -1.42 2.64 -14.01
N ASP A 249 -2.72 2.67 -13.74
CA ASP A 249 -3.75 3.08 -14.70
C ASP A 249 -3.62 4.58 -14.94
N ALA A 250 -3.17 4.96 -16.14
CA ALA A 250 -3.31 6.31 -16.66
C ALA A 250 -4.47 6.30 -17.66
N ASN A 251 -5.59 6.93 -17.33
CA ASN A 251 -6.67 7.14 -18.30
C ASN A 251 -6.74 8.63 -18.67
N GLY A 252 -6.09 8.97 -19.79
CA GLY A 252 -6.41 10.11 -20.63
C GLY A 252 -7.24 9.61 -21.81
N ASN A 253 -8.30 10.35 -22.14
CA ASN A 253 -9.27 10.06 -23.19
C ASN A 253 -8.61 9.69 -24.54
N ASP A 254 -9.06 8.59 -25.14
CA ASP A 254 -9.34 8.58 -26.58
C ASP A 254 -10.46 7.59 -26.93
N ASP A 255 -11.27 8.02 -27.90
CA ASP A 255 -12.48 7.38 -28.40
C ASP A 255 -12.13 6.20 -29.33
N SER A 256 -12.48 4.98 -28.95
CA SER A 256 -13.02 3.99 -29.89
C SER A 256 -13.53 2.73 -29.22
N LYS A 257 -14.81 2.47 -29.46
CA LYS A 257 -15.49 1.18 -29.64
C LYS A 257 -14.69 -0.05 -29.24
N ASP A 258 -15.04 -0.63 -28.09
CA ASP A 258 -15.70 -1.95 -27.99
C ASP A 258 -15.76 -2.33 -26.50
N ASN A 259 -16.96 -2.45 -25.93
CA ASN A 259 -17.14 -2.92 -24.56
C ASN A 259 -18.52 -3.54 -24.40
N ASN A 260 -18.60 -4.86 -24.55
CA ASN A 260 -19.65 -5.64 -23.90
C ASN A 260 -19.18 -7.05 -23.56
N ASN A 261 -18.23 -7.17 -22.63
CA ASN A 261 -18.16 -8.41 -21.84
C ASN A 261 -17.43 -8.24 -20.51
N LYS A 262 -18.16 -7.79 -19.47
CA LYS A 262 -17.98 -8.25 -18.06
C LYS A 262 -18.97 -7.65 -17.05
N THR A 263 -20.00 -6.93 -17.50
CA THR A 263 -21.14 -6.52 -16.64
C THR A 263 -22.40 -7.37 -16.87
N ASN A 264 -22.36 -8.32 -17.82
CA ASN A 264 -23.52 -9.13 -18.22
C ASN A 264 -23.59 -10.51 -17.53
N LYS A 265 -22.59 -10.91 -16.72
CA LYS A 265 -22.66 -12.20 -16.01
C LYS A 265 -23.29 -12.11 -14.62
N THR A 266 -23.17 -10.98 -13.93
CA THR A 266 -23.75 -10.82 -12.59
C THR A 266 -25.25 -10.50 -12.64
N ILE A 267 -25.70 -9.71 -13.63
CA ILE A 267 -27.12 -9.37 -13.79
C ILE A 267 -27.94 -10.57 -14.29
N ALA A 268 -27.37 -11.40 -15.18
CA ALA A 268 -28.05 -12.60 -15.69
C ALA A 268 -28.35 -13.66 -14.61
N ILE A 269 -27.46 -13.80 -13.62
CA ILE A 269 -27.65 -14.74 -12.50
C ILE A 269 -28.76 -14.27 -11.55
N ILE A 270 -28.85 -12.96 -11.29
CA ILE A 270 -29.87 -12.39 -10.40
C ILE A 270 -31.27 -12.46 -11.05
N ILE A 271 -31.38 -12.15 -12.34
CA ILE A 271 -32.66 -12.25 -13.06
C ILE A 271 -33.12 -13.71 -13.15
N GLY A 272 -32.19 -14.66 -13.37
CA GLY A 272 -32.50 -16.10 -13.39
C GLY A 272 -33.04 -16.62 -12.05
N LEU A 273 -32.46 -16.16 -10.94
CA LEU A 273 -32.92 -16.53 -9.59
C LEU A 273 -34.33 -15.99 -9.30
N ILE A 274 -34.60 -14.72 -9.64
CA ILE A 274 -35.91 -14.10 -9.39
C ILE A 274 -37.00 -14.77 -10.25
N ALA A 275 -36.72 -15.04 -11.52
CA ALA A 275 -37.65 -15.73 -12.41
C ALA A 275 -37.93 -17.17 -11.98
N GLY A 276 -36.89 -17.89 -11.52
CA GLY A 276 -37.04 -19.25 -10.99
C GLY A 276 -37.91 -19.30 -9.74
N ILE A 277 -37.72 -18.36 -8.80
CA ILE A 277 -38.55 -18.26 -7.58
C ILE A 277 -40.00 -17.94 -7.93
N ALA A 278 -40.23 -17.02 -8.87
CA ALA A 278 -41.58 -16.67 -9.30
C ALA A 278 -42.34 -17.86 -9.92
N LEU A 279 -41.68 -18.64 -10.79
CA LEU A 279 -42.27 -19.85 -11.38
C LEU A 279 -42.54 -20.94 -10.34
N LEU A 280 -41.66 -21.10 -9.35
CA LEU A 280 -41.88 -22.04 -8.25
C LEU A 280 -43.14 -21.67 -7.44
N ILE A 281 -43.33 -20.38 -7.13
CA ILE A 281 -44.51 -19.90 -6.39
C ILE A 281 -45.80 -20.12 -7.21
N LEU A 282 -45.76 -19.87 -8.52
CA LEU A 282 -46.90 -20.15 -9.41
C LEU A 282 -47.22 -21.64 -9.49
N PHE A 283 -46.21 -22.51 -9.48
CA PHE A 283 -46.40 -23.94 -9.48
C PHE A 283 -47.00 -24.45 -8.16
N ILE A 284 -46.52 -23.96 -7.02
CA ILE A 284 -47.06 -24.31 -5.69
C ILE A 284 -48.51 -23.83 -5.55
N THR A 285 -48.82 -22.60 -5.98
CA THR A 285 -50.19 -22.08 -5.95
C THR A 285 -51.13 -22.85 -6.88
N TRP A 286 -50.64 -23.32 -8.04
CA TRP A 286 -51.40 -24.20 -8.92
C TRP A 286 -51.66 -25.58 -8.30
N LEU A 287 -50.66 -26.18 -7.62
CA LEU A 287 -50.83 -27.43 -6.88
C LEU A 287 -51.85 -27.27 -5.75
N ASN A 288 -51.78 -26.19 -4.97
CA ASN A 288 -52.76 -25.91 -3.92
C ASN A 288 -54.18 -25.76 -4.49
N LYS A 289 -54.32 -25.09 -5.64
CA LYS A 289 -55.62 -24.94 -6.33
C LYS A 289 -56.14 -26.25 -6.91
N ARG A 290 -55.25 -27.16 -7.33
CA ARG A 290 -55.60 -28.53 -7.75
C ARG A 290 -55.98 -29.40 -6.56
N TYR A 291 -55.31 -29.22 -5.42
CA TYR A 291 -55.61 -29.92 -4.18
C TYR A 291 -56.98 -29.50 -3.62
N GLU A 292 -57.33 -28.21 -3.65
CA GLU A 292 -58.68 -27.73 -3.28
C GLU A 292 -59.77 -28.26 -4.23
N LYS A 293 -59.47 -28.36 -5.53
CA LYS A 293 -60.43 -28.92 -6.51
C LYS A 293 -60.53 -30.44 -6.47
N GLY A 294 -59.57 -31.13 -5.85
CA GLY A 294 -59.59 -32.58 -5.62
C GLY A 294 -60.46 -33.02 -4.45
N HIS A 295 -60.88 -32.09 -3.58
CA HIS A 295 -61.80 -32.37 -2.46
C HIS A 295 -63.21 -31.80 -2.67
N GLY A 296 -63.55 -31.44 -3.91
CA GLY A 296 -64.87 -30.96 -4.31
C GLY A 296 -65.56 -31.88 -5.31
N CYS A 297 -65.67 -33.18 -5.03
CA CYS A 297 -66.75 -34.06 -5.51
C CYS A 297 -66.58 -35.48 -4.92
N ARG A 298 -67.48 -35.81 -3.99
CA ARG A 298 -67.81 -37.12 -3.41
C ARG A 298 -66.95 -37.62 -2.25
#